data_AF-A0A2P8LEV6-F1
#
_entry.id   AF-A0A2P8LEV6-F1
#
_cell.length_a   1.000
_cell.length_b   1.000
_cell.length_c   1.000
_cell.angle_alpha   90.00
_cell.angle_beta   90.00
_cell.angle_gamma   90.00
#
_symmetry.space_group_name_H-M   'P 1'
#
loop_
_entity.id
_entity.type
_entity.pdbx_description
1 polymer ?
#
loop_
_entity_poly.entity_id
_entity_poly.type
_entity_poly.pdbx_seq_one_letter_code
_entity_poly.pdbx_strand_id
1 'polypeptide(L)'
;MDDDIKTQRTIDHAWRYFELHAQQRMTVFNFYLAISGLIAAGVGVCLQQGSKFSFLASLLGVFLGLVSFLFWKLDQRVSELIKLAESTLCKIELATGNDEILIFSKERLVSRKGGLFSIWTYGRCFRMTFLSVGLIGGAFAVLPHVVDFSSKPDEGKYSYRYVIKI
;
A
#
# COMPACT_ATOMS: atom_id res chain seq x y z
N MET A 1 -32.35 -1.24 -33.95
CA MET A 1 -30.99 -1.24 -34.53
C MET A 1 -30.12 -0.16 -33.89
N ASP A 2 -30.56 1.10 -33.82
CA ASP A 2 -29.76 2.20 -33.24
C ASP A 2 -29.58 2.12 -31.70
N ASP A 3 -30.63 1.74 -30.97
CA ASP A 3 -30.58 1.61 -29.50
C ASP A 3 -29.72 0.44 -29.00
N ASP A 4 -29.64 -0.63 -29.77
CA ASP A 4 -28.81 -1.81 -29.46
C ASP A 4 -27.31 -1.45 -29.55
N ILE A 5 -26.92 -0.72 -30.61
CA ILE A 5 -25.55 -0.24 -30.80
C ILE A 5 -25.15 0.76 -29.70
N LYS A 6 -26.07 1.64 -29.26
CA LYS A 6 -25.80 2.57 -28.15
C LYS A 6 -25.60 1.84 -26.83
N THR A 7 -26.40 0.81 -26.57
CA THR A 7 -26.30 -0.03 -25.37
C THR A 7 -24.96 -0.77 -25.35
N GLN A 8 -24.59 -1.43 -26.45
CA GLN A 8 -23.31 -2.12 -26.60
C GLN A 8 -22.11 -1.19 -26.33
N ARG A 9 -22.10 0.02 -26.93
CA ARG A 9 -21.03 1.01 -26.72
C ARG A 9 -20.95 1.48 -25.27
N THR A 10 -22.09 1.62 -24.59
CA THR A 10 -22.16 2.05 -23.20
C THR A 10 -21.60 0.97 -22.27
N ILE A 11 -21.92 -0.31 -22.53
CA ILE A 11 -21.36 -1.46 -21.83
C ILE A 11 -19.85 -1.53 -22.04
N ASP A 12 -19.39 -1.48 -23.30
CA ASP A 12 -17.97 -1.55 -23.65
C ASP A 12 -17.17 -0.41 -23.00
N HIS A 13 -17.73 0.79 -22.97
CA HIS A 13 -17.09 1.94 -22.32
C HIS A 13 -17.02 1.74 -20.80
N ALA A 14 -18.11 1.31 -20.16
CA ALA A 14 -18.13 1.05 -18.72
C ALA A 14 -17.18 -0.08 -18.31
N TRP A 15 -17.11 -1.14 -19.11
CA TRP A 15 -16.19 -2.27 -18.91
C TRP A 15 -14.74 -1.85 -19.04
N ARG A 16 -14.37 -1.16 -20.13
CA ARG A 16 -13.00 -0.64 -20.32
C ARG A 16 -12.58 0.30 -19.19
N TYR A 17 -13.51 1.13 -18.71
CA TYR A 17 -13.25 2.04 -17.61
C TYR A 17 -13.01 1.29 -16.28
N PHE A 18 -13.82 0.26 -16.00
CA PHE A 18 -13.61 -0.64 -14.86
C PHE A 18 -12.25 -1.34 -14.94
N GLU A 19 -11.96 -1.98 -16.09
CA GLU A 19 -10.73 -2.74 -16.32
C GLU A 19 -9.48 -1.86 -16.15
N LEU A 20 -9.48 -0.69 -16.77
CA LEU A 20 -8.37 0.27 -16.68
C LEU A 20 -8.05 0.63 -15.22
N HIS A 21 -9.07 0.99 -14.43
CA HIS A 21 -8.86 1.38 -13.03
C HIS A 21 -8.56 0.19 -12.12
N ALA A 22 -9.10 -1.00 -12.41
CA ALA A 22 -8.75 -2.22 -11.70
C ALA A 22 -7.27 -2.59 -11.92
N GLN A 23 -6.78 -2.51 -13.16
CA GLN A 23 -5.38 -2.75 -13.49
C GLN A 23 -4.47 -1.69 -12.86
N GLN A 24 -4.86 -0.41 -12.95
CA GLN A 24 -4.12 0.69 -12.32
C GLN A 24 -3.93 0.47 -10.82
N ARG A 25 -4.95 -0.06 -10.12
CA ARG A 25 -4.88 -0.37 -8.68
C ARG A 25 -3.80 -1.40 -8.34
N MET A 26 -3.71 -2.48 -9.12
CA MET A 26 -2.68 -3.51 -8.95
C MET A 26 -1.28 -2.95 -9.21
N THR A 27 -1.12 -2.14 -10.25
CA THR A 27 0.17 -1.52 -10.58
C THR A 27 0.64 -0.55 -9.49
N VAL A 28 -0.24 0.31 -8.98
CA VAL A 28 0.08 1.26 -7.89
C VAL A 28 0.51 0.50 -6.62
N PHE A 29 -0.15 -0.62 -6.31
CA PHE A 29 0.23 -1.44 -5.16
C PHE A 29 1.59 -2.12 -5.33
N ASN A 30 1.92 -2.61 -6.52
CA ASN A 30 3.24 -3.20 -6.77
C ASN A 30 4.36 -2.17 -6.59
N PHE A 31 4.15 -0.93 -7.06
CA PHE A 31 5.10 0.16 -6.82
C PHE A 31 5.24 0.51 -5.34
N TYR A 32 4.12 0.50 -4.60
CA TYR A 32 4.15 0.70 -3.16
C TYR A 32 4.99 -0.35 -2.44
N LEU A 33 4.80 -1.64 -2.75
CA LEU A 33 5.59 -2.73 -2.15
C LEU A 33 7.09 -2.59 -2.47
N ALA A 34 7.43 -2.23 -3.71
CA ALA A 34 8.82 -2.02 -4.10
C ALA A 34 9.47 -0.86 -3.34
N ILE A 35 8.80 0.30 -3.27
CA ILE A 35 9.33 1.49 -2.59
C ILE A 35 9.40 1.25 -1.07
N SER A 36 8.35 0.68 -0.47
CA SER A 36 8.33 0.41 0.97
C SER A 36 9.38 -0.64 1.38
N GLY A 37 9.57 -1.68 0.58
CA GLY A 37 10.63 -2.66 0.79
C GLY A 37 12.04 -2.06 0.66
N LEU A 38 12.26 -1.18 -0.32
CA LEU A 38 13.52 -0.46 -0.49
C LEU A 38 13.83 0.43 0.72
N ILE A 39 12.85 1.20 1.18
CA ILE A 39 13.02 2.08 2.35
C ILE A 39 13.26 1.23 3.62
N ALA A 40 12.50 0.15 3.81
CA ALA A 40 12.69 -0.75 4.95
C ALA A 40 14.10 -1.37 4.98
N ALA A 41 14.63 -1.77 3.82
CA ALA A 41 16.01 -2.24 3.71
C ALA A 41 17.02 -1.14 4.06
N GLY A 42 16.81 0.09 3.58
CA GLY A 42 17.64 1.25 3.92
C GLY A 42 17.65 1.55 5.42
N VAL A 43 16.48 1.53 6.06
CA VAL A 43 16.36 1.66 7.53
C VAL A 43 17.14 0.56 8.23
N GLY A 44 17.02 -0.69 7.78
CA GLY A 44 17.76 -1.83 8.35
C GLY A 44 19.28 -1.64 8.30
N VAL A 45 19.82 -1.14 7.18
CA VAL A 45 21.26 -0.83 7.05
C VAL A 45 21.67 0.31 7.98
N CYS A 46 20.88 1.38 8.07
CA CYS A 46 21.17 2.50 8.98
C CYS A 46 21.20 2.05 10.45
N LEU A 47 20.29 1.16 10.85
CA LEU A 47 20.27 0.60 12.20
C LEU A 47 21.51 -0.28 12.50
N GLN A 48 22.01 -1.04 11.52
CA GLN A 48 23.23 -1.84 11.67
C GLN A 48 24.50 -1.00 11.86
N GLN A 49 24.57 0.18 11.25
CA GLN A 49 25.74 1.07 11.35
C GLN A 49 25.79 1.89 12.66
N GLY A 50 24.82 1.71 13.55
CA GLY A 50 24.78 2.29 14.90
C GLY A 50 24.42 3.77 14.94
N SER A 51 24.64 4.39 16.10
CA SER A 51 24.15 5.74 16.47
C SER A 51 24.51 6.87 15.49
N LYS A 52 25.61 6.72 14.72
CA LYS A 52 26.03 7.71 13.72
C LYS A 52 24.98 7.97 12.63
N PHE A 53 24.13 6.99 12.34
CA PHE A 53 23.10 7.07 11.30
C PHE A 53 21.68 7.13 11.87
N SER A 54 21.51 7.34 13.17
CA SER A 54 20.18 7.41 13.81
C SER A 54 19.28 8.48 13.20
N PHE A 55 19.84 9.65 12.83
CA PHE A 55 19.09 10.71 12.15
C PHE A 55 18.57 10.26 10.77
N LEU A 56 19.41 9.55 10.00
CA LEU A 56 19.03 9.05 8.68
C LEU A 56 17.99 7.92 8.77
N ALA A 57 18.12 7.02 9.74
CA ALA A 57 17.11 6.00 10.02
C ALA A 57 15.75 6.64 10.36
N SER A 58 15.76 7.70 11.19
CA SER A 58 14.54 8.41 11.57
C SER A 58 13.89 9.12 10.37
N LEU A 59 14.70 9.81 9.55
CA LEU A 59 14.24 10.47 8.33
C LEU A 59 13.59 9.47 7.35
N LEU A 60 14.20 8.29 7.16
CA LEU A 60 13.66 7.23 6.32
C LEU A 60 12.36 6.64 6.88
N GLY A 61 12.24 6.50 8.20
CA GLY A 61 11.00 6.07 8.86
C GLY A 61 9.84 7.05 8.66
N VAL A 62 10.09 8.35 8.83
CA VAL A 62 9.11 9.40 8.54
C VAL A 62 8.73 9.40 7.05
N PHE A 63 9.72 9.26 6.17
CA PHE A 63 9.49 9.18 4.73
C PHE A 63 8.64 7.95 4.36
N LEU A 64 8.87 6.79 4.97
CA LEU A 64 8.05 5.59 4.79
C LEU A 64 6.59 5.84 5.18
N GLY A 65 6.37 6.53 6.31
CA GLY A 65 5.03 6.94 6.75
C GLY A 65 4.34 7.87 5.75
N LEU A 66 5.07 8.88 5.23
CA LEU A 66 4.54 9.79 4.21
C LEU A 66 4.20 9.08 2.90
N VAL A 67 5.08 8.20 2.41
CA VAL A 67 4.81 7.38 1.21
C VAL A 67 3.55 6.54 1.43
N SER A 68 3.42 5.89 2.59
CA SER A 68 2.25 5.08 2.89
C SER A 68 0.95 5.91 2.89
N PHE A 69 0.99 7.11 3.45
CA PHE A 69 -0.16 8.04 3.41
C PHE A 69 -0.53 8.47 1.98
N LEU A 70 0.47 8.80 1.15
CA LEU A 70 0.23 9.20 -0.25
C LEU A 70 -0.40 8.05 -1.06
N PHE A 71 0.16 6.85 -0.96
CA PHE A 71 -0.37 5.68 -1.65
C PHE A 71 -1.75 5.28 -1.14
N TRP A 72 -2.03 5.44 0.16
CA TRP A 72 -3.36 5.25 0.71
C TRP A 72 -4.39 6.17 0.06
N LYS A 73 -4.08 7.46 -0.11
CA LYS A 73 -4.98 8.41 -0.78
C LYS A 73 -5.18 8.09 -2.26
N LEU A 74 -4.14 7.64 -2.96
CA LEU A 74 -4.25 7.19 -4.35
C LEU A 74 -5.14 5.95 -4.48
N ASP A 75 -4.93 4.93 -3.65
CA ASP A 75 -5.74 3.71 -3.64
C ASP A 75 -7.22 3.99 -3.31
N GLN A 76 -7.48 4.94 -2.40
CA GLN A 76 -8.83 5.38 -2.08
C GLN A 76 -9.54 5.93 -3.32
N ARG A 77 -8.88 6.81 -4.09
CA ARG A 77 -9.46 7.41 -5.30
C ARG A 77 -9.72 6.37 -6.38
N VAL A 78 -8.76 5.49 -6.64
CA VAL A 78 -8.92 4.40 -7.63
C VAL A 78 -10.06 3.46 -7.22
N SER A 79 -10.18 3.14 -5.93
CA SER A 79 -11.27 2.33 -5.41
C SER A 79 -12.66 2.98 -5.57
N GLU A 80 -12.76 4.31 -5.44
CA GLU A 80 -14.00 5.06 -5.67
C GLU A 80 -14.43 4.99 -7.15
N LEU A 81 -13.49 5.12 -8.09
CA LEU A 81 -13.73 5.04 -9.53
C LEU A 81 -14.20 3.65 -9.96
N ILE A 82 -13.58 2.59 -9.42
CA ILE A 82 -13.98 1.20 -9.67
C ILE A 82 -15.42 0.97 -9.22
N LYS A 83 -15.81 1.45 -8.03
CA LYS A 83 -17.17 1.32 -7.51
C LYS A 83 -18.21 2.07 -8.35
N LEU A 84 -17.83 3.20 -8.94
CA LEU A 84 -18.69 3.93 -9.85
C LEU A 84 -18.93 3.14 -11.14
N ALA A 85 -17.87 2.54 -11.69
CA ALA A 85 -17.95 1.68 -12.88
C ALA A 85 -18.81 0.44 -12.61
N GLU A 86 -18.57 -0.24 -11.49
CA GLU A 86 -19.36 -1.39 -11.01
C GLU A 86 -20.83 -1.02 -10.84
N SER A 87 -21.12 0.14 -10.22
CA SER A 87 -22.50 0.61 -10.07
C SER A 87 -23.18 0.95 -11.40
N THR A 88 -22.42 1.35 -12.42
CA THR A 88 -22.94 1.65 -13.76
C THR A 88 -23.23 0.35 -14.50
N LEU A 89 -22.30 -0.59 -14.47
CA LEU A 89 -22.47 -1.94 -15.03
C LEU A 89 -23.67 -2.66 -14.41
N CYS A 90 -23.83 -2.62 -13.10
CA CYS A 90 -24.99 -3.21 -12.40
C CYS A 90 -26.32 -2.60 -12.86
N LYS A 91 -26.39 -1.28 -13.10
CA LYS A 91 -27.61 -0.64 -13.63
C LYS A 91 -27.93 -1.10 -15.06
N ILE A 92 -26.91 -1.29 -15.88
CA ILE A 92 -27.08 -1.76 -17.26
C ILE A 92 -27.51 -3.23 -17.26
N GLU A 93 -26.88 -4.10 -16.45
CA GLU A 93 -27.27 -5.50 -16.26
C GLU A 93 -28.75 -5.64 -15.89
N LEU A 94 -29.20 -4.87 -14.90
CA LEU A 94 -30.60 -4.87 -14.46
C LEU A 94 -31.58 -4.38 -15.53
N ALA A 95 -31.14 -3.45 -16.39
CA ALA A 95 -31.95 -2.96 -17.50
C ALA A 95 -32.07 -3.97 -18.66
N THR A 96 -31.05 -4.82 -18.84
CA THR A 96 -31.03 -5.87 -19.88
C THR A 96 -31.93 -7.07 -19.54
N GLY A 97 -32.28 -7.27 -18.26
CA GLY A 97 -33.31 -8.25 -17.84
C GLY A 97 -32.92 -9.73 -17.99
N ASN A 98 -31.64 -10.03 -18.24
CA ASN A 98 -31.16 -11.40 -18.38
C ASN A 98 -30.48 -11.88 -17.08
N ASP A 99 -31.21 -12.70 -16.31
CA ASP A 99 -30.81 -13.21 -14.98
C ASP A 99 -29.50 -14.02 -14.98
N GLU A 100 -29.07 -14.53 -16.13
CA GLU A 100 -27.84 -15.32 -16.28
C GLU A 100 -26.56 -14.45 -16.30
N ILE A 101 -26.65 -13.16 -16.64
CA ILE A 101 -25.49 -12.26 -16.80
C ILE A 101 -25.29 -11.35 -15.56
N LEU A 102 -26.09 -11.52 -14.50
CA LEU A 102 -26.09 -10.67 -13.29
C LEU A 102 -24.90 -10.89 -12.34
N ILE A 103 -23.66 -10.77 -12.82
CA ILE A 103 -22.45 -11.03 -12.01
C ILE A 103 -22.32 -9.95 -10.92
N PHE A 104 -22.37 -8.67 -11.31
CA PHE A 104 -22.22 -7.56 -10.37
C PHE A 104 -23.44 -7.40 -9.44
N SER A 105 -24.62 -7.67 -9.99
CA SER A 105 -25.88 -7.55 -9.24
C SER A 105 -26.01 -8.63 -8.15
N LYS A 106 -25.59 -9.88 -8.43
CA LYS A 106 -25.55 -10.96 -7.44
C LYS A 106 -24.48 -10.70 -6.37
N GLU A 107 -23.29 -10.23 -6.75
CA GLU A 107 -22.22 -9.88 -5.81
C GLU A 107 -22.64 -8.80 -4.82
N ARG A 108 -23.35 -7.76 -5.29
CA ARG A 108 -23.87 -6.68 -4.45
C ARG A 108 -24.91 -7.17 -3.43
N LEU A 109 -25.74 -8.14 -3.79
CA LEU A 109 -26.72 -8.74 -2.87
C LEU A 109 -26.05 -9.60 -1.78
N VAL A 110 -25.01 -10.36 -2.13
CA VAL A 110 -24.20 -11.15 -1.18
C VAL A 110 -23.45 -10.23 -0.22
N SER A 111 -22.81 -9.17 -0.73
CA SER A 111 -22.10 -8.20 0.12
C SER A 111 -22.99 -7.47 1.13
N ARG A 112 -24.29 -7.32 0.85
CA ARG A 112 -25.25 -6.60 1.70
C ARG A 112 -25.83 -7.45 2.84
N LYS A 113 -25.82 -8.79 2.74
CA LYS A 113 -26.20 -9.70 3.84
C LYS A 113 -25.05 -9.78 4.85
N GLY A 114 -24.93 -8.73 5.67
CA GLY A 114 -23.85 -8.53 6.61
C GLY A 114 -23.87 -9.51 7.78
N GLY A 115 -22.78 -10.26 7.93
CA GLY A 115 -22.30 -10.80 9.20
C GLY A 115 -20.90 -10.24 9.51
N LEU A 116 -20.37 -10.51 10.71
CA LEU A 116 -19.00 -10.12 11.11
C LEU A 116 -17.90 -10.69 10.19
N PHE A 117 -18.24 -11.73 9.42
CA PHE A 117 -17.42 -12.36 8.36
C PHE A 117 -17.83 -11.93 6.94
N SER A 118 -18.51 -10.79 6.79
CA SER A 118 -18.79 -10.20 5.47
C SER A 118 -17.47 -10.07 4.72
N ILE A 119 -17.43 -10.68 3.52
CA ILE A 119 -16.26 -10.78 2.65
C ILE A 119 -15.56 -9.42 2.63
N TRP A 120 -14.36 -9.38 3.21
CA TRP A 120 -13.58 -8.16 3.30
C TRP A 120 -13.34 -7.65 1.89
N THR A 121 -13.92 -6.50 1.57
CA THR A 121 -13.70 -5.88 0.27
C THR A 121 -12.21 -5.66 0.11
N TYR A 122 -11.67 -5.96 -1.07
CA TYR A 122 -10.27 -5.74 -1.43
C TYR A 122 -9.78 -4.32 -1.05
N GLY A 123 -10.67 -3.32 -1.07
CA GLY A 123 -10.44 -1.96 -0.56
C GLY A 123 -10.02 -1.85 0.92
N ARG A 124 -10.48 -2.73 1.81
CA ARG A 124 -10.17 -2.69 3.24
C ARG A 124 -8.84 -3.35 3.59
N CYS A 125 -8.52 -4.48 2.96
CA CYS A 125 -7.23 -5.15 3.15
C CYS A 125 -6.07 -4.20 2.83
N PHE A 126 -6.18 -3.47 1.71
CA PHE A 126 -5.13 -2.56 1.26
C PHE A 126 -4.94 -1.38 2.23
N ARG A 127 -6.03 -0.76 2.70
CA ARG A 127 -5.97 0.30 3.71
C ARG A 127 -5.34 -0.17 5.01
N MET A 128 -5.64 -1.39 5.44
CA MET A 128 -5.00 -2.00 6.62
C MET A 128 -3.49 -2.16 6.41
N THR A 129 -3.05 -2.59 5.22
CA THR A 129 -1.62 -2.70 4.87
C THR A 129 -0.91 -1.35 4.86
N PHE A 130 -1.53 -0.30 4.33
CA PHE A 130 -0.94 1.05 4.40
C PHE A 130 -0.82 1.50 5.85
N LEU A 131 -1.88 1.33 6.64
CA LEU A 131 -1.87 1.75 8.04
C LEU A 131 -0.82 0.99 8.86
N SER A 132 -0.68 -0.33 8.67
CA SER A 132 0.32 -1.12 9.38
C SER A 132 1.76 -0.70 9.03
N VAL A 133 2.06 -0.52 7.74
CA VAL A 133 3.39 -0.07 7.31
C VAL A 133 3.67 1.37 7.74
N GLY A 134 2.66 2.25 7.73
CA GLY A 134 2.79 3.60 8.25
C GLY A 134 3.12 3.63 9.75
N LEU A 135 2.45 2.78 10.55
CA LEU A 135 2.76 2.62 11.98
C LEU A 135 4.17 2.04 12.20
N ILE A 136 4.57 1.06 11.40
CA ILE A 136 5.94 0.51 11.44
C ILE A 136 6.97 1.58 11.10
N GLY A 137 6.71 2.41 10.08
CA GLY A 137 7.56 3.55 9.72
C GLY A 137 7.68 4.57 10.86
N GLY A 138 6.55 4.87 11.52
CA GLY A 138 6.54 5.71 12.73
C GLY A 138 7.35 5.11 13.88
N ALA A 139 7.24 3.79 14.11
CA ALA A 139 8.05 3.10 15.11
C ALA A 139 9.55 3.18 14.77
N PHE A 140 9.93 2.96 13.51
CA PHE A 140 11.33 3.14 13.06
C PHE A 140 11.84 4.57 13.19
N ALA A 141 10.96 5.58 13.15
CA ALA A 141 11.36 6.96 13.39
C ALA A 141 11.78 7.21 14.84
N VAL A 142 11.17 6.49 15.79
CA VAL A 142 11.34 6.67 17.24
C VAL A 142 12.37 5.69 17.82
N LEU A 143 12.48 4.48 17.27
CA LEU A 143 13.39 3.43 17.72
C LEU A 143 14.85 3.89 17.93
N PRO A 144 15.48 4.67 17.03
CA PRO A 144 16.86 5.13 17.22
C PRO A 144 17.06 6.08 18.41
N HIS A 145 15.99 6.69 18.91
CA HIS A 145 16.03 7.62 20.05
C HIS A 145 15.68 6.93 21.37
N VAL A 146 14.92 5.83 21.33
CA VAL A 146 14.53 5.06 22.51
C VAL A 146 15.53 3.95 22.80
N VAL A 147 16.09 3.35 21.75
CA VAL A 147 17.15 2.37 21.85
C VAL A 147 18.46 3.12 21.78
N ASP A 148 18.96 3.53 22.96
CA ASP A 148 20.34 3.97 23.09
C ASP A 148 21.22 2.75 22.78
N PHE A 149 21.66 2.62 21.53
CA PHE A 149 22.65 1.63 21.09
C PHE A 149 24.02 2.05 21.67
N SER A 150 24.09 2.20 22.99
CA SER A 150 25.32 2.40 23.76
C SER A 150 26.04 1.06 23.83
N SER A 151 26.62 0.65 22.70
CA SER A 151 27.72 -0.31 22.68
C SER A 151 28.96 0.39 23.23
N LYS A 152 29.03 0.59 24.55
CA LYS A 152 30.32 0.69 25.23
C LYS A 152 30.71 -0.71 25.68
N PRO A 153 31.77 -1.28 25.11
CA PRO A 153 32.81 -1.91 25.89
C PRO A 153 33.97 -0.92 26.04
N ASP A 154 34.53 -0.91 27.24
CA ASP A 154 35.39 0.11 27.82
C ASP A 154 36.73 0.36 27.11
N GLU A 155 37.32 1.50 27.48
CA GLU A 155 38.64 1.98 27.09
C GLU A 155 39.74 0.91 27.14
N GLY A 156 40.36 0.64 25.99
CA GLY A 156 41.62 -0.08 25.87
C GLY A 156 42.76 0.86 25.45
N LYS A 157 43.13 1.80 26.33
CA LYS A 157 44.40 2.55 26.22
C LYS A 157 45.59 1.61 26.48
N TYR A 158 46.24 1.10 25.44
CA TYR A 158 47.68 0.78 25.40
C TYR A 158 48.08 0.67 23.92
N SER A 159 49.21 1.12 23.39
CA SER A 159 50.32 1.92 23.86
C SER A 159 51.13 2.16 22.58
N TYR A 160 51.27 3.41 22.13
CA TYR A 160 52.22 3.77 21.07
C TYR A 160 53.63 3.59 21.61
N ARG A 161 54.15 2.37 21.55
CA ARG A 161 55.56 2.09 21.83
C ARG A 161 56.31 2.02 20.50
N TYR A 162 56.88 3.16 20.14
CA TYR A 162 58.11 3.24 19.34
C TYR A 162 59.04 2.07 19.70
N VAL A 163 59.49 1.28 18.72
CA VAL A 163 60.91 1.05 18.40
C VAL A 163 61.01 0.56 16.95
N ILE A 164 61.49 1.46 16.07
CA ILE A 164 62.35 1.09 14.94
C ILE A 164 63.76 0.89 15.53
N LYS A 165 64.56 -0.02 14.93
CA LYS A 165 66.01 -0.33 15.13
C LYS A 165 66.22 -1.64 15.91
N ILE A 166 66.90 -2.68 15.43
CA ILE A 166 67.77 -2.97 14.25
C ILE A 166 67.46 -4.42 13.83
#